data_AF-A0A6A5AT24-F1
#
_entry.id   AF-A0A6A5AT24-F1
#
_cell.length_a   1.000
_cell.length_b   1.000
_cell.length_c   1.000
_cell.angle_alpha   90.00
_cell.angle_beta   90.00
_cell.angle_gamma   90.00
#
_symmetry.space_group_name_H-M   'P 1'
#
loop_
_entity.id
_entity.type
_entity.pdbx_description
1 polymer ?
#
loop_
_entity_poly.entity_id
_entity_poly.type
_entity_poly.pdbx_seq_one_letter_code
_entity_poly.pdbx_strand_id
1 'polypeptide(L)'
;MVIGQQREFLLALFTLRVESDEADRPTDKLEMSVQTFLSSIRSNATTLAQAQTCPKLATYLDSQLRQVNKATSKLSFGNFIQKYVLLPREFSVEGGELTPTLKLRRQAVCDIHRGLIESTYA
;
A
#
# COMPACT_ATOMS: atom_id res chain seq x y z
N MET A 1 2.09 4.15 -2.93
CA MET A 1 3.24 4.62 -3.74
C MET A 1 3.48 3.66 -4.90
N VAL A 2 3.68 4.12 -6.13
CA VAL A 2 4.02 3.25 -7.27
C VAL A 2 5.49 3.39 -7.61
N ILE A 3 6.17 2.25 -7.83
CA ILE A 3 7.57 2.13 -8.25
C ILE A 3 7.67 1.24 -9.49
N GLY A 4 8.80 1.27 -10.19
CA GLY A 4 9.01 0.46 -11.40
C GLY A 4 9.68 1.18 -12.56
N GLN A 5 10.23 2.39 -12.33
CA GLN A 5 11.08 3.05 -13.32
C GLN A 5 12.30 2.17 -13.61
N GLN A 6 12.50 1.80 -14.88
CA GLN A 6 13.55 0.88 -15.34
C GLN A 6 13.49 -0.54 -14.73
N ARG A 7 12.29 -1.02 -14.35
CA ARG A 7 12.06 -2.41 -13.93
C ARG A 7 11.11 -3.10 -14.92
N GLU A 8 10.98 -4.42 -14.81
CA GLU A 8 10.13 -5.22 -15.70
C GLU A 8 8.64 -4.86 -15.62
N PHE A 9 8.18 -4.38 -14.47
CA PHE A 9 6.79 -3.96 -14.26
C PHE A 9 6.65 -2.90 -13.17
N LEU A 10 5.49 -2.20 -13.17
CA LEU A 10 5.14 -1.29 -12.08
C LEU A 10 4.62 -2.08 -10.87
N LEU A 11 5.17 -1.76 -9.70
CA LEU A 11 4.77 -2.28 -8.40
C LEU A 11 4.08 -1.20 -7.59
N ALA A 12 2.88 -1.47 -7.09
CA ALA A 12 2.17 -0.57 -6.18
C ALA A 12 2.36 -0.98 -4.72
N LEU A 13 2.92 -0.09 -3.91
CA LEU A 13 2.97 -0.18 -2.45
C LEU A 13 1.71 0.47 -1.86
N PHE A 14 0.88 -0.31 -1.20
CA PHE A 14 -0.30 0.17 -0.49
C PHE A 14 -0.05 0.18 1.03
N THR A 15 -0.65 1.14 1.70
CA THR A 15 -0.74 1.22 3.16
C THR A 15 -2.20 1.46 3.50
N LEU A 16 -2.66 0.96 4.65
CA LEU A 16 -3.96 1.35 5.20
C LEU A 16 -3.73 2.37 6.31
N ARG A 17 -4.71 3.25 6.51
CA ARG A 17 -4.66 4.22 7.60
C ARG A 17 -4.83 3.53 8.94
N VAL A 18 -3.99 3.91 9.87
CA VAL A 18 -4.04 3.47 11.26
C VAL A 18 -4.23 4.64 12.20
N GLU A 19 -4.70 4.34 13.39
CA GLU A 19 -4.78 5.33 14.45
C GLU A 19 -3.36 5.72 14.90
N SER A 20 -3.14 7.02 15.04
CA SER A 20 -1.90 7.57 15.59
C SER A 20 -2.04 7.71 17.10
N ASP A 21 -1.04 7.26 17.84
CA ASP A 21 -0.95 7.45 19.30
C ASP A 21 -0.60 8.91 19.63
N GLU A 22 -0.62 9.31 20.91
CA GLU A 22 -0.27 10.68 21.37
C GLU A 22 1.14 11.13 20.93
N ALA A 23 2.01 10.18 20.58
CA ALA A 23 3.36 10.42 20.07
C ALA A 23 3.47 10.42 18.52
N ASP A 24 2.36 10.54 17.79
CA ASP A 24 2.30 10.52 16.31
C ASP A 24 2.87 9.22 15.69
N ARG A 25 2.88 8.13 16.47
CA ARG A 25 3.34 6.81 16.02
C ARG A 25 2.15 6.04 15.43
N PRO A 26 2.31 5.42 14.26
CA PRO A 26 1.28 4.58 13.67
C PRO A 26 1.06 3.35 14.55
N THR A 27 -0.16 3.16 15.05
CA THR A 27 -0.56 2.00 15.86
C THR A 27 -0.94 0.83 14.94
N ASP A 28 -1.02 -0.39 15.47
CA ASP A 28 -1.51 -1.55 14.72
C ASP A 28 -3.03 -1.55 14.45
N LYS A 29 -3.77 -0.63 15.07
CA LYS A 29 -5.23 -0.51 14.94
C LYS A 29 -5.59 0.34 13.73
N LEU A 30 -6.44 -0.22 12.86
CA LEU A 30 -6.96 0.50 11.71
C LEU A 30 -7.89 1.64 12.12
N GLU A 31 -7.85 2.74 11.39
CA GLU A 31 -8.76 3.87 11.59
C GLU A 31 -10.23 3.44 11.36
N MET A 32 -11.18 4.06 12.06
CA MET A 32 -12.62 3.79 11.92
C MET A 32 -13.13 3.85 10.47
N SER A 33 -12.59 4.78 9.67
CA SER A 33 -12.93 4.92 8.25
C SER A 33 -12.55 3.67 7.44
N VAL A 34 -11.37 3.10 7.73
CA VAL A 34 -10.88 1.87 7.09
C VAL A 34 -11.68 0.65 7.58
N GLN A 35 -12.00 0.56 8.86
CA GLN A 35 -12.82 -0.53 9.40
C GLN A 35 -14.23 -0.55 8.79
N THR A 36 -14.83 0.62 8.61
CA THR A 36 -16.14 0.76 7.95
C THR A 36 -16.06 0.29 6.50
N PHE A 37 -15.00 0.69 5.79
CA PHE A 37 -14.75 0.24 4.43
C PHE A 37 -14.55 -1.28 4.35
N LEU A 38 -13.71 -1.86 5.23
CA LEU A 38 -13.47 -3.29 5.31
C LEU A 38 -14.76 -4.07 5.59
N SER A 39 -15.62 -3.55 6.46
CA SER A 39 -16.94 -4.12 6.75
C SER A 39 -17.84 -4.14 5.52
N SER A 40 -17.79 -3.11 4.67
CA SER A 40 -18.53 -3.06 3.39
C SER A 40 -18.12 -4.17 2.42
N ILE A 41 -16.82 -4.48 2.38
CA ILE A 41 -16.26 -5.63 1.64
C ILE A 41 -16.44 -6.97 2.39
N ARG A 42 -17.20 -6.98 3.50
CA ARG A 42 -17.43 -8.11 4.41
C ARG A 42 -16.15 -8.68 5.05
N SER A 43 -15.13 -7.85 5.24
CA SER A 43 -13.92 -8.18 5.98
C SER A 43 -14.02 -7.67 7.42
N ASN A 44 -13.67 -8.52 8.38
CA ASN A 44 -13.67 -8.18 9.81
C ASN A 44 -12.25 -7.85 10.32
N ALA A 45 -11.32 -7.54 9.42
CA ALA A 45 -9.96 -7.20 9.81
C ALA A 45 -9.94 -5.86 10.58
N THR A 46 -9.46 -5.88 11.81
CA THR A 46 -9.31 -4.68 12.66
C THR A 46 -7.86 -4.20 12.76
N THR A 47 -6.93 -5.03 12.26
CA THR A 47 -5.48 -4.78 12.28
C THR A 47 -4.89 -4.90 10.88
N LEU A 48 -3.74 -4.25 10.66
CA LEU A 48 -3.02 -4.30 9.38
C LEU A 48 -2.62 -5.73 8.99
N ALA A 49 -2.14 -6.53 9.94
CA ALA A 49 -1.76 -7.92 9.70
C ALA A 49 -2.96 -8.77 9.24
N GLN A 50 -4.12 -8.61 9.86
CA GLN A 50 -5.33 -9.31 9.43
C GLN A 50 -5.78 -8.86 8.04
N ALA A 51 -5.64 -7.57 7.73
CA ALA A 51 -5.98 -7.03 6.42
C ALA A 51 -5.09 -7.63 5.31
N GLN A 52 -3.78 -7.80 5.58
CA GLN A 52 -2.84 -8.44 4.64
C GLN A 52 -3.24 -9.89 4.31
N THR A 53 -3.69 -10.65 5.31
CA THR A 53 -4.09 -12.05 5.10
C THR A 53 -5.51 -12.22 4.57
N CYS A 54 -6.29 -11.14 4.46
CA CYS A 54 -7.70 -11.24 4.11
C CYS A 54 -7.89 -11.44 2.60
N PRO A 55 -8.45 -12.59 2.15
CA PRO A 55 -8.64 -12.85 0.73
C PRO A 55 -9.66 -11.90 0.08
N LYS A 56 -10.63 -11.37 0.85
CA LYS A 56 -11.63 -10.44 0.31
C LYS A 56 -11.01 -9.10 -0.09
N LEU A 57 -10.07 -8.61 0.72
CA LEU A 57 -9.32 -7.39 0.41
C LEU A 57 -8.43 -7.62 -0.82
N ALA A 58 -7.78 -8.78 -0.91
CA ALA A 58 -6.97 -9.14 -2.08
C ALA A 58 -7.80 -9.18 -3.37
N THR A 59 -8.98 -9.81 -3.35
CA THR A 59 -9.90 -9.83 -4.50
C THR A 59 -10.39 -8.44 -4.88
N TYR A 60 -10.71 -7.60 -3.88
CA TYR A 60 -11.10 -6.22 -4.12
C TYR A 60 -9.96 -5.44 -4.81
N LEU A 61 -8.75 -5.51 -4.27
CA LEU A 61 -7.58 -4.84 -4.84
C LEU A 61 -7.25 -5.33 -6.26
N ASP A 62 -7.32 -6.64 -6.51
CA ASP A 62 -7.12 -7.21 -7.85
C ASP A 62 -8.16 -6.66 -8.85
N SER A 63 -9.44 -6.60 -8.45
CA SER A 63 -10.49 -6.04 -9.29
C SER A 63 -10.25 -4.55 -9.61
N GLN A 64 -9.80 -3.77 -8.62
CA GLN A 64 -9.49 -2.35 -8.80
C GLN A 64 -8.27 -2.16 -9.69
N LEU A 65 -7.21 -2.95 -9.50
CA LEU A 65 -6.02 -2.90 -10.35
C LEU A 65 -6.33 -3.22 -11.81
N ARG A 66 -7.18 -4.21 -12.07
CA ARG A 66 -7.64 -4.51 -13.44
C ARG A 66 -8.38 -3.32 -14.05
N GLN A 67 -9.24 -2.65 -13.29
CA GLN A 67 -9.96 -1.47 -13.78
C GLN A 67 -9.01 -0.31 -14.08
N VAL A 68 -8.07 -0.03 -13.17
CA VAL A 68 -7.05 1.02 -13.35
C VAL A 68 -6.18 0.72 -14.58
N ASN A 69 -5.67 -0.50 -14.70
CA ASN A 69 -4.86 -0.89 -15.86
C ASN A 69 -5.66 -0.80 -17.16
N LYS A 70 -6.96 -1.16 -17.17
CA LYS A 70 -7.83 -0.99 -18.34
C LYS A 70 -8.04 0.48 -18.72
N ALA A 71 -8.07 1.39 -17.75
CA ALA A 71 -8.13 2.82 -18.03
C ALA A 71 -6.79 3.35 -18.56
N THR A 72 -5.67 2.89 -18.00
CA THR A 72 -4.31 3.30 -18.37
C THR A 72 -3.83 2.69 -19.70
N SER A 73 -4.49 1.64 -20.20
CA SER A 73 -4.09 0.96 -21.44
C SER A 73 -4.15 1.84 -22.68
N LYS A 74 -4.86 2.97 -22.60
CA LYS A 74 -4.91 3.98 -23.68
C LYS A 74 -3.68 4.89 -23.72
N LEU A 75 -2.89 4.96 -22.64
CA LEU A 75 -1.78 5.90 -22.50
C LEU A 75 -0.43 5.27 -22.88
N SER A 76 -0.17 4.03 -22.47
CA SER A 76 1.03 3.28 -22.88
C SER A 76 0.97 1.83 -22.40
N PHE A 77 1.33 0.89 -23.28
CA PHE A 77 1.36 -0.56 -22.98
C PHE A 77 2.35 -0.96 -21.87
N GLY A 78 3.29 -0.08 -21.50
CA GLY A 78 4.32 -0.36 -20.49
C GLY A 78 3.98 0.11 -19.06
N ASN A 79 2.87 0.83 -18.85
CA ASN A 79 2.57 1.50 -17.57
C ASN A 79 1.52 0.74 -16.73
N PHE A 80 1.51 -0.59 -16.80
CA PHE A 80 0.58 -1.39 -16.00
C PHE A 80 1.16 -1.76 -14.65
N ILE A 81 0.35 -1.60 -13.61
CA ILE A 81 0.64 -2.11 -12.28
C ILE A 81 0.35 -3.60 -12.30
N GLN A 82 1.40 -4.43 -12.41
CA GLN A 82 1.23 -5.88 -12.46
C GLN A 82 1.13 -6.50 -11.07
N LYS A 83 1.91 -5.98 -10.12
CA LYS A 83 1.96 -6.48 -8.76
C LYS A 83 1.67 -5.35 -7.78
N TYR A 84 1.25 -5.72 -6.59
CA TYR A 84 1.13 -4.81 -5.46
C TYR A 84 1.60 -5.48 -4.19
N VAL A 85 1.97 -4.66 -3.21
CA VAL A 85 2.32 -5.11 -1.88
C VAL A 85 1.62 -4.22 -0.87
N LEU A 86 0.92 -4.85 0.07
CA LEU A 86 0.37 -4.17 1.22
C LEU A 86 1.44 -4.12 2.32
N LEU A 87 1.88 -2.93 2.70
CA LEU A 87 2.90 -2.75 3.73
C LEU A 87 2.33 -3.04 5.12
N PRO A 88 3.15 -3.57 6.05
CA PRO A 88 2.72 -3.94 7.40
C PRO A 88 2.53 -2.73 8.32
N ARG A 89 2.94 -1.53 7.89
CA ARG A 89 2.79 -0.27 8.62
C ARG A 89 2.41 0.86 7.68
N GLU A 90 1.74 1.88 8.21
CA GLU A 90 1.53 3.13 7.50
C GLU A 90 2.82 3.96 7.41
N PHE A 91 2.91 4.84 6.40
CA PHE A 91 4.00 5.80 6.30
C PHE A 91 3.94 6.80 7.44
N SER A 92 5.06 7.02 8.10
CA SER A 92 5.15 7.95 9.21
C SER A 92 6.36 8.88 9.08
N VAL A 93 6.30 10.00 9.80
CA VAL A 93 7.43 10.93 9.93
C VAL A 93 8.54 10.27 10.76
N GLU A 94 8.17 9.64 11.88
CA GLU A 94 9.07 8.86 12.74
C GLU A 94 9.77 7.72 11.99
N GLY A 95 9.04 7.03 11.12
CA GLY A 95 9.59 5.97 10.27
C GLY A 95 10.55 6.47 9.17
N GLY A 96 10.71 7.80 9.01
CA GLY A 96 11.57 8.43 8.01
C GLY A 96 11.01 8.41 6.58
N GLU A 97 9.82 7.85 6.39
CA GLU A 97 9.15 7.71 5.09
C GLU A 97 8.48 9.02 4.66
N LEU A 98 8.09 9.85 5.63
CA LEU A 98 7.53 11.19 5.42
C LEU A 98 8.49 12.27 5.93
N THR A 99 8.47 13.44 5.29
CA THR A 99 9.06 14.66 5.88
C THR A 99 8.18 15.16 7.03
N PRO A 100 8.69 16.06 7.89
CA PRO A 100 7.85 16.76 8.88
C PRO A 100 6.67 17.53 8.25
N THR A 101 6.75 17.82 6.96
CA THR A 101 5.69 18.44 6.15
C THR A 101 4.80 17.41 5.42
N LEU A 102 4.81 16.15 5.86
CA LEU A 102 4.02 15.03 5.33
C LEU A 102 4.28 14.69 3.85
N LYS A 103 5.41 15.14 3.27
CA LYS A 103 5.81 14.77 1.91
C LYS A 103 6.50 13.42 1.91
N LEU A 104 6.14 12.56 0.96
CA LEU A 104 6.73 11.23 0.82
C LEU A 104 8.18 11.29 0.34
N ARG A 105 9.10 10.71 1.14
CA ARG A 105 10.51 10.51 0.78
C ARG A 105 10.67 9.19 0.04
N ARG A 106 10.49 9.23 -1.28
CA ARG A 106 10.50 8.02 -2.14
C ARG A 106 11.75 7.15 -1.96
N GLN A 107 12.94 7.75 -1.86
CA GLN A 107 14.19 7.01 -1.63
C GLN A 107 14.18 6.25 -0.30
N ALA A 108 13.83 6.94 0.79
CA ALA A 108 13.73 6.32 2.12
C ALA A 108 12.74 5.14 2.14
N VAL A 109 11.56 5.30 1.52
CA VAL A 109 10.58 4.21 1.39
C VAL A 109 11.16 3.01 0.64
N CYS A 110 11.84 3.23 -0.49
CA CYS A 110 12.48 2.16 -1.24
C CYS A 110 13.59 1.47 -0.45
N ASP A 111 14.33 2.20 0.37
CA ASP A 111 15.44 1.65 1.16
C ASP A 111 14.95 0.84 2.36
N ILE A 112 13.95 1.35 3.07
CA ILE A 112 13.33 0.67 4.22
C ILE A 112 12.64 -0.63 3.78
N HIS A 113 11.86 -0.58 2.70
CA HIS A 113 11.09 -1.72 2.21
C HIS A 113 11.82 -2.50 1.12
N ARG A 114 13.13 -2.29 0.96
CA ARG A 114 13.93 -2.87 -0.12
C ARG A 114 13.78 -4.37 -0.20
N GLY A 115 13.85 -5.08 0.93
CA GLY A 115 13.73 -6.55 0.96
C GLY A 115 12.40 -7.04 0.37
N LEU A 116 11.30 -6.37 0.71
CA LEU A 116 9.95 -6.70 0.25
C LEU A 116 9.74 -6.35 -1.24
N ILE A 117 10.34 -5.24 -1.68
CA ILE A 117 10.32 -4.80 -3.07
C ILE A 117 11.10 -5.79 -3.93
N GLU A 118 12.35 -6.09 -3.57
CA GLU A 118 13.20 -7.00 -4.34
C GLU A 118 12.65 -8.44 -4.32
N SER A 119 12.07 -8.92 -3.21
CA SER A 119 11.42 -10.24 -3.19
C SER A 119 10.22 -10.33 -4.13
N THR A 120 9.61 -9.20 -4.47
CA THR A 120 8.47 -9.15 -5.39
C THR A 120 8.93 -9.10 -6.85
N TYR A 121 10.13 -8.58 -7.11
CA TYR A 121 10.78 -8.51 -8.42
C TYR A 121 11.66 -9.73 -8.75
N ALA A 122 12.09 -10.50 -7.74
CA ALA A 122 12.73 -11.80 -7.91
C ALA A 122 11.75 -12.83 -8.50
#